data_AF-A0AAU2DPH6-F1
#
_entry.id   AF-A0AAU2DPH6-F1
#
_cell.length_a   1.000
_cell.length_b   1.000
_cell.length_c   1.000
_cell.angle_alpha   90.00
_cell.angle_beta   90.00
_cell.angle_gamma   90.00
#
_symmetry.space_group_name_H-M   'P 1'
#
loop_
_entity.id
_entity.type
_entity.pdbx_description
1 polymer ?
#
loop_
_entity_poly.entity_id
_entity_poly.type
_entity_poly.pdbx_seq_one_letter_code
_entity_poly.pdbx_strand_id
1 'polypeptide(L)'
;MRCVIARYPFDLTKDGVLESMKGVKPELVVGESVTIGRRRYPVKQVGQIITRQDRRDFTSGEVVRAMARLGFTCHEDVAAAPAPEPSLSPLQAASAMLGGGTAAEAGSQAV
;
A
#
# COMPACT_ATOMS: atom_id res chain seq x y z
N MET A 1 8.53 -5.45 13.22
CA MET A 1 7.39 -4.53 12.96
C MET A 1 6.32 -5.36 12.29
N ARG A 2 5.11 -5.37 12.83
CA ARG A 2 4.03 -6.20 12.30
C ARG A 2 3.33 -5.50 11.15
N CYS A 3 3.33 -6.10 9.96
CA CYS A 3 2.61 -5.61 8.79
C CYS A 3 1.75 -6.73 8.19
N VAL A 4 0.64 -6.37 7.55
CA VAL A 4 -0.25 -7.33 6.89
C VAL A 4 -0.02 -7.26 5.39
N ILE A 5 0.24 -8.40 4.75
CA ILE A 5 0.43 -8.54 3.30
C ILE A 5 -0.41 -9.75 2.86
N ALA A 6 -1.20 -9.62 1.79
CA ALA A 6 -2.11 -10.69 1.34
C ALA A 6 -3.10 -11.14 2.43
N ARG A 7 -3.49 -10.24 3.34
CA ARG A 7 -4.33 -10.52 4.54
C ARG A 7 -3.66 -11.36 5.63
N TYR A 8 -2.37 -11.72 5.48
CA TYR A 8 -1.61 -12.44 6.50
C TYR A 8 -0.68 -11.50 7.29
N PRO A 9 -0.58 -11.65 8.62
CA PRO A 9 0.34 -10.86 9.43
C PRO A 9 1.77 -11.40 9.33
N PHE A 10 2.72 -10.51 9.05
CA PHE A 10 4.16 -10.79 9.05
C PHE A 10 4.87 -9.87 10.03
N ASP A 11 5.91 -10.37 10.71
CA ASP A 11 6.86 -9.50 11.40
C ASP A 11 8.07 -9.28 10.50
N LEU A 12 8.23 -8.04 10.04
CA LEU A 12 9.33 -7.63 9.19
C LEU A 12 10.20 -6.65 9.98
N THR A 13 11.51 -6.77 9.79
CA THR A 13 12.50 -5.85 10.32
C THR A 13 13.35 -5.33 9.16
N LYS A 14 13.89 -4.12 9.32
CA LYS A 14 14.75 -3.51 8.30
C LYS A 14 15.96 -4.41 7.98
N ASP A 15 16.56 -4.99 9.01
CA ASP A 15 17.69 -5.89 8.89
C ASP A 15 17.31 -7.20 8.18
N GLY A 16 16.20 -7.83 8.55
CA GLY A 16 15.72 -9.06 7.90
C GLY A 16 15.41 -8.88 6.41
N VAL A 17 14.93 -7.69 6.00
CA VAL A 17 14.76 -7.36 4.58
C VAL A 17 16.12 -7.23 3.88
N LEU A 18 17.11 -6.59 4.49
CA LEU A 18 18.46 -6.45 3.93
C LEU A 18 19.16 -7.81 3.77
N GLU A 19 19.04 -8.68 4.78
CA GLU A 19 19.58 -10.04 4.74
C GLU A 19 18.92 -10.88 3.65
N SER A 20 17.59 -10.84 3.56
CA SER A 20 16.83 -11.60 2.56
C SER A 20 17.14 -11.15 1.13
N MET A 21 17.45 -9.87 0.93
CA MET A 21 17.78 -9.31 -0.38
C MET A 21 19.27 -9.43 -0.73
N LYS A 22 20.12 -9.94 0.17
CA LYS A 22 21.55 -10.09 -0.07
C LYS A 22 21.80 -11.15 -1.16
N GLY A 23 22.53 -10.76 -2.19
CA GLY A 23 22.82 -11.64 -3.34
C GLY A 23 21.68 -11.74 -4.36
N VAL A 24 20.55 -11.07 -4.13
CA VAL A 24 19.43 -11.04 -5.08
C VAL A 24 19.75 -10.09 -6.23
N LYS A 25 19.64 -10.61 -7.46
CA LYS A 25 19.78 -9.80 -8.69
C LYS A 25 18.49 -8.99 -8.90
N PRO A 26 18.57 -7.67 -9.08
CA PRO A 26 17.40 -6.87 -9.41
C PRO A 26 16.86 -7.28 -10.79
N GLU A 27 15.55 -7.53 -10.86
CA GLU A 27 14.83 -7.66 -12.13
C GLU A 27 14.61 -6.28 -12.78
N LEU A 28 14.20 -6.29 -14.05
CA LEU A 28 13.85 -5.07 -14.77
C LEU A 28 12.72 -4.35 -14.03
N VAL A 29 12.95 -3.09 -13.70
CA VAL A 29 11.96 -2.24 -13.03
C VAL A 29 11.01 -1.70 -14.09
N VAL A 30 9.77 -2.18 -14.08
CA VAL A 30 8.70 -1.80 -15.03
C VAL A 30 7.60 -0.99 -14.33
N GLY A 31 7.79 -0.62 -13.06
CA GLY A 31 6.80 0.07 -12.25
C GLY A 31 7.31 0.37 -10.84
N GLU A 32 6.43 0.24 -9.84
CA GLU A 32 6.77 0.52 -8.44
C GLU A 32 8.04 -0.22 -7.99
N SER A 33 8.94 0.53 -7.37
CA SER A 33 10.24 0.02 -6.97
C SER A 33 10.69 0.55 -5.63
N VAL A 34 11.55 -0.20 -4.95
CA VAL A 34 12.11 0.16 -3.65
C VAL A 34 13.63 0.13 -3.72
N THR A 35 14.25 1.12 -3.11
CA THR A 35 15.70 1.20 -2.99
C THR A 35 16.14 0.45 -1.74
N ILE A 36 16.89 -0.63 -1.94
CA ILE A 36 17.43 -1.48 -0.87
C ILE A 36 18.95 -1.45 -0.98
N GLY A 37 19.60 -0.89 0.04
CA GLY A 37 21.03 -0.59 0.01
C GLY A 37 21.36 0.43 -1.07
N ARG A 38 22.03 -0.01 -2.15
CA ARG A 38 22.44 0.83 -3.29
C ARG A 38 21.74 0.49 -4.60
N ARG A 39 20.79 -0.46 -4.58
CA ARG A 39 20.13 -1.00 -5.77
C ARG A 39 18.64 -0.79 -5.68
N ARG A 40 18.01 -0.62 -6.84
CA ARG A 40 16.56 -0.50 -6.97
C ARG A 40 15.99 -1.86 -7.38
N TYR A 41 14.94 -2.28 -6.67
CA TYR A 41 14.28 -3.56 -6.87
C TYR A 41 12.79 -3.33 -7.12
N PRO A 42 12.16 -4.08 -8.03
CA PRO A 42 10.72 -4.02 -8.18
C PRO A 42 10.03 -4.53 -6.90
N VAL A 43 9.01 -3.82 -6.43
CA VAL A 43 8.36 -4.13 -5.14
C VAL A 43 7.73 -5.52 -5.13
N LYS A 44 7.25 -6.00 -6.29
CA LYS A 44 6.69 -7.36 -6.42
C LYS A 44 7.74 -8.45 -6.23
N GLN A 45 8.98 -8.22 -6.66
CA GLN A 45 10.09 -9.14 -6.42
C GLN A 45 10.45 -9.18 -4.94
N VAL A 46 10.56 -8.00 -4.31
CA VAL A 46 10.88 -7.90 -2.88
C VAL A 46 9.81 -8.60 -2.04
N GLY A 47 8.53 -8.28 -2.28
CA GLY A 47 7.40 -8.88 -1.59
C GLY A 47 7.39 -10.41 -1.67
N GLN A 48 7.69 -10.97 -2.84
CA GLN A 48 7.78 -12.42 -3.04
C GLN A 48 8.92 -13.03 -2.21
N ILE A 49 10.08 -12.38 -2.14
CA ILE A 49 11.24 -12.92 -1.40
C ILE A 49 11.01 -12.85 0.10
N ILE A 50 10.54 -11.70 0.61
CA ILE A 50 10.39 -11.47 2.06
C ILE A 50 9.20 -12.22 2.65
N THR A 51 8.12 -12.43 1.88
CA THR A 51 6.95 -13.16 2.35
C THR A 51 6.92 -14.63 1.90
N ARG A 52 7.74 -15.00 0.91
CA ARG A 52 7.71 -16.31 0.23
C ARG A 52 6.37 -16.65 -0.43
N GLN A 53 5.52 -15.65 -0.67
CA GLN A 53 4.22 -15.79 -1.33
C GLN A 53 4.32 -15.54 -2.84
N ASP A 54 3.31 -15.98 -3.59
CA ASP A 54 3.24 -15.68 -5.02
C ASP A 54 2.93 -14.20 -5.27
N ARG A 55 3.44 -13.66 -6.39
CA ARG A 55 3.20 -12.26 -6.79
C ARG A 55 1.72 -11.95 -7.04
N ARG A 56 0.85 -12.95 -7.14
CA ARG A 56 -0.60 -12.82 -7.34
C ARG A 56 -1.37 -12.66 -6.03
N ASP A 57 -0.82 -13.07 -4.89
CA ASP A 57 -1.52 -13.03 -3.60
C ASP A 57 -1.53 -11.63 -2.97
N PHE A 58 -0.60 -10.75 -3.36
CA PHE A 58 -0.47 -9.40 -2.82
C PHE A 58 -0.33 -8.33 -3.90
N THR A 59 -0.69 -7.11 -3.52
CA THR A 59 -0.56 -5.92 -4.36
C THR A 59 0.78 -5.21 -4.11
N SER A 60 1.27 -4.50 -5.12
CA SER A 60 2.47 -3.66 -5.00
C SER A 60 2.34 -2.63 -3.88
N GLY A 61 1.17 -2.00 -3.76
CA GLY A 61 0.88 -0.99 -2.74
C GLY A 61 0.93 -1.51 -1.29
N GLU A 62 0.53 -2.76 -1.04
CA GLU A 62 0.71 -3.38 0.30
C GLU A 62 2.19 -3.47 0.68
N VAL A 63 3.03 -3.89 -0.27
CA VAL A 63 4.48 -4.02 -0.07
C VAL A 63 5.12 -2.63 0.07
N VAL A 64 4.74 -1.65 -0.75
CA VAL A 64 5.23 -0.26 -0.66
C VAL A 64 4.94 0.30 0.73
N ARG A 65 3.72 0.16 1.26
CA ARG A 65 3.37 0.64 2.60
C ARG A 65 4.21 -0.04 3.68
N ALA A 66 4.42 -1.35 3.57
CA ALA A 66 5.27 -2.09 4.50
C ALA A 66 6.73 -1.57 4.47
N MET A 67 7.28 -1.38 3.27
CA MET A 67 8.65 -0.91 3.07
C MET A 67 8.85 0.54 3.51
N ALA A 68 7.91 1.43 3.19
CA ALA A 68 7.94 2.82 3.64
C ALA A 68 7.90 2.92 5.17
N ARG A 69 7.08 2.08 5.83
CA ARG A 69 7.00 2.00 7.30
C ARG A 69 8.28 1.50 7.96
N LEU A 70 9.04 0.63 7.27
CA LEU A 70 10.37 0.19 7.70
C LEU A 70 11.47 1.24 7.43
N GLY A 71 11.13 2.35 6.76
CA GLY A 71 12.05 3.43 6.42
C GLY A 71 12.85 3.19 5.14
N PHE A 72 12.34 2.37 4.20
CA PHE A 72 12.92 2.25 2.86
C PHE A 72 12.34 3.31 1.92
N THR A 73 13.17 3.78 0.99
CA THR A 73 12.75 4.72 -0.05
C THR A 73 12.04 3.97 -1.17
N CYS A 74 10.73 4.20 -1.29
CA CYS A 74 9.90 3.66 -2.36
C CYS A 74 9.76 4.71 -3.47
N HIS A 75 9.71 4.24 -4.71
CA HIS A 75 9.51 5.03 -5.91
C HIS A 75 8.27 4.50 -6.61
N GLU A 76 7.23 5.33 -6.64
CA GLU A 76 6.04 5.09 -7.43
C GLU A 76 6.35 5.49 -8.88
N ASP A 77 5.94 4.65 -9.83
CA ASP A 77 6.07 4.99 -11.24
C ASP A 77 4.81 5.78 -11.63
N VAL A 78 5.00 7.04 -11.99
CA VAL A 78 3.92 7.99 -12.35
C VAL A 78 3.14 7.54 -13.61
N ALA A 79 3.59 6.49 -14.30
CA ALA A 79 2.89 5.91 -15.45
C ALA A 79 1.64 5.08 -15.09
N ALA A 80 1.47 4.67 -13.82
CA ALA A 80 0.21 4.07 -13.38
C ALA A 80 -0.69 5.16 -12.80
N ALA A 81 -1.70 5.56 -13.58
CA ALA A 81 -2.79 6.41 -13.13
C ALA A 81 -3.27 5.99 -11.72
N PRO A 82 -3.66 6.93 -10.84
CA PRO A 82 -4.08 6.61 -9.49
C PRO A 82 -5.16 5.53 -9.54
N ALA A 83 -4.94 4.41 -8.85
CA ALA A 83 -5.98 3.44 -8.60
C ALA A 83 -7.18 4.22 -8.02
N PRO A 84 -8.41 4.00 -8.52
CA PRO A 84 -9.54 4.81 -8.13
C PRO A 84 -9.66 4.78 -6.61
N GLU A 85 -9.78 5.98 -6.04
CA GLU A 85 -10.20 6.22 -4.67
C GLU A 85 -11.28 5.23 -4.29
N PRO A 86 -11.30 4.68 -3.06
CA PRO A 86 -12.21 3.61 -2.67
C PRO A 86 -13.63 4.02 -3.02
N SER A 87 -14.11 3.55 -4.17
CA SER A 87 -15.46 3.79 -4.65
C SER A 87 -16.35 3.21 -3.58
N LEU A 88 -17.09 4.10 -2.92
CA LEU A 88 -17.93 3.82 -1.76
C LEU A 88 -18.50 2.42 -1.89
N SER A 89 -18.23 1.59 -0.88
CA SER A 89 -18.82 0.25 -0.81
C SER A 89 -20.34 0.36 -1.04
N PRO A 90 -21.01 -0.66 -1.61
CA PRO A 90 -22.45 -0.60 -1.87
C PRO A 90 -23.27 -0.14 -0.65
N LEU A 91 -22.76 -0.47 0.55
CA LEU A 91 -23.28 0.00 1.83
C LEU A 91 -23.15 1.52 2.03
N GLN A 92 -21.99 2.13 1.77
CA GLN A 92 -21.78 3.58 1.88
C GLN A 92 -22.59 4.37 0.85
N ALA A 93 -22.74 3.86 -0.38
CA ALA A 93 -23.61 4.46 -1.38
C ALA A 93 -25.08 4.43 -0.94
N ALA A 94 -25.54 3.30 -0.37
CA ALA A 94 -26.88 3.19 0.19
C ALA A 94 -27.08 4.12 1.40
N SER A 95 -26.08 4.24 2.30
CA SER A 95 -26.13 5.16 3.44
C SER A 95 -26.23 6.63 3.01
N ALA A 96 -25.58 7.02 1.91
CA ALA A 96 -25.69 8.36 1.35
C ALA A 96 -27.09 8.60 0.75
N MET A 97 -27.67 7.61 0.07
CA MET A 97 -29.03 7.72 -0.50
C MET A 97 -30.13 7.76 0.56
N LEU A 98 -29.91 7.16 1.74
CA LEU A 98 -30.88 7.18 2.84
C LEU A 98 -30.77 8.43 3.74
N GLY A 99 -29.87 9.37 3.43
CA GLY A 99 -29.71 10.61 4.19
C GLY A 99 -28.86 10.44 5.44
N GLY A 100 -27.54 10.34 5.28
CA GLY A 100 -26.57 10.51 6.37
C GLY A 100 -26.75 11.88 7.02
N GLY A 101 -27.53 11.93 8.09
CA GLY A 101 -27.85 13.16 8.80
C GLY A 101 -26.59 13.83 9.35
N THR A 102 -26.36 15.07 8.92
CA THR A 102 -25.71 16.07 9.76
C THR A 102 -26.80 17.07 10.14
N ALA A 103 -27.14 17.07 11.43
CA ALA A 103 -27.88 18.14 12.07
C ALA A 103 -26.89 19.22 12.53
N ALA A 104 -27.42 20.44 12.70
CA ALA A 104 -26.85 21.67 13.29
C ALA A 104 -26.23 22.67 12.28
N GLU A 105 -26.49 23.97 12.27
CA GLU A 105 -27.27 24.96 13.04
C GLU A 105 -27.23 26.29 12.22
N ALA A 106 -28.22 27.18 12.38
CA ALA A 106 -28.10 28.66 12.45
C ALA A 106 -29.37 29.35 11.90
N GLY A 107 -30.09 30.04 12.80
CA GLY A 107 -31.35 30.71 12.51
C GLY A 107 -31.24 32.06 11.81
N SER A 108 -32.39 32.61 11.44
CA SER A 108 -32.73 34.01 11.70
C SER A 108 -34.23 34.23 11.54
N GLN A 109 -34.74 35.12 12.38
CA GLN A 109 -36.12 35.37 12.79
C GLN A 109 -36.75 36.52 11.98
N ALA A 110 -38.10 36.57 11.98
CA ALA A 110 -38.99 37.74 11.89
C ALA A 110 -39.00 38.60 10.61
N VAL A 111 -40.19 38.72 9.98
CA VAL A 111 -41.23 39.75 10.26
C VAL A 111 -42.60 39.28 9.78
#